data_AF-A0A1N6GGB6-F1
#
_entry.id   AF-A0A1N6GGB6-F1
#
_cell.length_a   1.000
_cell.length_b   1.000
_cell.length_c   1.000
_cell.angle_alpha   90.00
_cell.angle_beta   90.00
_cell.angle_gamma   90.00
#
_symmetry.space_group_name_H-M   'P 1'
#
loop_
_entity.id
_entity.type
_entity.pdbx_description
1 polymer ?
#
loop_
_entity_poly.entity_id
_entity_poly.type
_entity_poly.pdbx_seq_one_letter_code
_entity_poly.pdbx_strand_id
1 'polypeptide(L)'
;MELNTLVDYCFWTPVFLWVGLHFWFRNVSYTVFMKKQLNRGEKWAYVLEGYVKHPGRVNFLRFFDVVFTLVASVATAVAVVWSLQKFGLGRNSYYGFLSLILFVWAAHLMKRRTEVKVTDLFQSAFYLEYRWVNYEIQRKGIPMSEENVRDRAGLSFAHKLRNAEDHHRFWRYVKAMAVSKKVPPEMFEVY
;
A
#
# COMPACT_ATOMS: atom_id res chain seq x y z
N MET A 1 -29.55 -10.55 29.57
CA MET A 1 -29.14 -9.29 28.93
C MET A 1 -27.68 -9.33 28.43
N GLU A 2 -26.82 -10.23 28.94
CA GLU A 2 -25.40 -10.31 28.55
C GLU A 2 -25.09 -11.10 27.26
N LEU A 3 -26.01 -11.95 26.80
CA LEU A 3 -25.78 -12.75 25.58
C LEU A 3 -25.86 -11.91 24.31
N ASN A 4 -26.73 -10.89 24.28
CA ASN A 4 -26.89 -10.00 23.12
C ASN A 4 -25.68 -9.08 22.93
N THR A 5 -25.08 -8.59 24.02
CA THR A 5 -23.87 -7.75 23.94
C THR A 5 -22.66 -8.53 23.44
N LEU A 6 -22.44 -9.77 23.91
CA LEU A 6 -21.39 -10.65 23.38
C LEU A 6 -21.57 -10.99 21.90
N VAL A 7 -22.82 -11.18 21.47
CA VAL A 7 -23.17 -11.43 20.06
C VAL A 7 -22.85 -10.23 19.18
N ASP A 8 -23.15 -9.02 19.63
CA ASP A 8 -22.80 -7.80 18.90
C ASP A 8 -21.27 -7.68 18.74
N TYR A 9 -20.50 -7.90 19.80
CA TYR A 9 -19.02 -7.83 19.73
C TYR A 9 -18.40 -8.89 18.82
N CYS A 10 -18.88 -10.13 18.85
CA CYS A 10 -18.39 -11.21 17.98
C CYS A 10 -18.68 -10.94 16.49
N PHE A 11 -19.79 -10.27 16.17
CA PHE A 11 -20.13 -9.91 14.80
C PHE A 11 -19.23 -8.79 14.25
N TRP A 12 -18.91 -7.78 15.06
CA TRP A 12 -18.05 -6.66 14.65
C TRP A 12 -16.57 -7.02 14.59
N THR A 13 -16.14 -8.07 15.30
CA THR A 13 -14.72 -8.45 15.38
C THR A 13 -14.09 -8.73 14.00
N PRO A 14 -14.70 -9.55 13.10
CA PRO A 14 -14.23 -9.69 11.72
C PRO A 14 -14.14 -8.35 10.97
N VAL A 15 -15.12 -7.46 11.13
CA VAL A 15 -15.15 -6.16 10.45
C VAL A 15 -13.94 -5.32 10.84
N PHE A 16 -13.64 -5.22 12.14
CA PHE A 16 -12.46 -4.50 12.62
C PHE A 16 -11.15 -5.15 12.14
N LEU A 17 -11.09 -6.48 12.08
CA LEU A 17 -9.94 -7.20 11.54
C LEU A 17 -9.72 -6.89 10.05
N TRP A 18 -10.77 -6.82 9.24
CA TRP A 18 -10.69 -6.45 7.83
C TRP A 18 -10.25 -5.00 7.62
N VAL A 19 -10.77 -4.07 8.43
CA VAL A 19 -10.35 -2.67 8.42
C VAL A 19 -8.87 -2.56 8.81
N GLY A 20 -8.47 -3.23 9.89
CA GLY A 20 -7.07 -3.30 10.33
C GLY A 20 -6.15 -3.88 9.25
N LEU A 21 -6.58 -4.97 8.60
CA LEU A 21 -5.86 -5.62 7.51
C LEU A 21 -5.69 -4.69 6.30
N HIS A 22 -6.73 -3.91 5.96
CA HIS A 22 -6.64 -2.89 4.92
C HIS A 22 -5.58 -1.82 5.24
N PHE A 23 -5.61 -1.27 6.47
CA PHE A 23 -4.62 -0.29 6.90
C PHE A 23 -3.21 -0.88 6.97
N TRP A 24 -3.07 -2.13 7.40
CA TRP A 24 -1.81 -2.85 7.42
C TRP A 24 -1.22 -2.98 6.01
N PHE A 25 -2.02 -3.42 5.03
CA PHE A 25 -1.57 -3.52 3.64
C PHE A 25 -1.16 -2.16 3.06
N ARG A 26 -1.94 -1.13 3.35
CA ARG A 26 -1.72 0.21 2.80
C ARG A 26 -0.50 0.93 3.40
N ASN A 27 -0.32 0.85 4.71
CA ASN A 27 0.63 1.71 5.42
C ASN A 27 1.90 0.98 5.88
N VAL A 28 1.87 -0.35 5.99
CA VAL A 28 3.01 -1.13 6.53
C VAL A 28 3.55 -2.11 5.48
N SER A 29 2.70 -3.03 5.00
CA SER A 29 3.08 -4.06 4.03
C SER A 29 3.53 -3.49 2.67
N TYR A 30 3.09 -2.27 2.32
CA TYR A 30 3.51 -1.60 1.08
C TYR A 30 5.04 -1.56 0.92
N THR A 31 5.80 -1.51 2.02
CA THR A 31 7.27 -1.54 2.01
C THR A 31 7.83 -2.82 1.39
N VAL A 32 7.16 -3.97 1.60
CA VAL A 32 7.55 -5.27 1.02
C VAL A 32 7.47 -5.22 -0.50
N PHE A 33 6.37 -4.66 -1.00
CA PHE A 33 6.15 -4.50 -2.43
C PHE A 33 7.09 -3.46 -3.03
N MET A 34 7.23 -2.28 -2.39
CA MET A 34 8.12 -1.22 -2.86
C MET A 34 9.58 -1.65 -2.88
N LYS A 35 10.02 -2.48 -1.92
CA LYS A 35 11.37 -3.05 -1.97
C LYS A 35 11.58 -3.97 -3.17
N LYS A 36 10.56 -4.74 -3.56
CA LYS A 36 10.63 -5.56 -4.77
C LYS A 36 10.77 -4.70 -6.04
N GLN A 37 10.09 -3.56 -6.10
CA GLN A 37 10.20 -2.62 -7.23
C GLN A 37 11.55 -1.89 -7.24
N LEU A 38 12.04 -1.46 -6.06
CA LEU A 38 13.36 -0.86 -5.92
C LEU A 38 14.46 -1.82 -6.40
N ASN A 39 14.37 -3.11 -6.03
CA ASN A 39 15.32 -4.14 -6.47
C ASN A 39 15.27 -4.40 -7.98
N ARG A 40 14.18 -4.04 -8.67
CA ARG A 40 14.08 -4.11 -10.13
C ARG A 40 14.68 -2.88 -10.83
N GLY A 41 15.13 -1.89 -10.07
CA GLY A 41 15.69 -0.64 -10.61
C GLY A 41 14.64 0.44 -10.89
N GLU A 42 13.41 0.27 -10.41
CA GLU A 42 12.34 1.26 -10.60
C GLU A 42 12.67 2.55 -9.83
N LYS A 43 12.98 3.62 -10.55
CA LYS A 43 13.45 4.91 -10.00
C LYS A 43 12.40 5.67 -9.19
N TRP A 44 11.11 5.36 -9.41
CA TRP A 44 9.99 5.93 -8.67
C TRP A 44 9.70 5.20 -7.36
N ALA A 45 10.26 3.99 -7.16
CA ALA A 45 10.03 3.22 -5.96
C ALA A 45 10.88 3.78 -4.82
N TYR A 46 10.25 4.01 -3.67
CA TYR A 46 10.95 4.45 -2.46
C TYR A 46 10.51 3.61 -1.27
N VAL A 47 11.48 3.23 -0.45
CA VAL A 47 11.29 2.48 0.79
C VAL A 47 11.93 3.27 1.91
N LEU A 48 11.22 3.38 3.03
CA LEU A 48 11.71 4.02 4.26
C LEU A 48 13.07 3.44 4.66
N GLU A 49 14.00 4.31 5.07
CA GLU A 49 15.41 3.96 5.26
C GLU A 49 15.59 2.80 6.26
N GLY A 50 14.75 2.75 7.30
CA GLY A 50 14.74 1.70 8.31
C GLY A 50 14.43 0.28 7.81
N TYR A 51 13.84 0.13 6.61
CA TYR A 51 13.53 -1.18 5.99
C TYR A 51 14.52 -1.57 4.90
N VAL A 52 15.26 -0.60 4.35
CA VAL A 52 16.37 -0.84 3.43
C VAL A 52 17.54 -1.44 4.21
N LYS A 53 17.91 -0.83 5.36
CA LYS A 53 19.05 -1.24 6.19
C LYS A 53 18.90 -2.61 6.86
N HIS A 54 17.66 -3.03 7.16
CA HIS A 54 17.40 -4.28 7.87
C HIS A 54 16.52 -5.24 7.04
N PRO A 55 17.12 -6.12 6.21
CA PRO A 55 16.36 -7.05 5.37
C PRO A 55 15.46 -8.00 6.17
N GLY A 56 15.83 -8.35 7.40
CA GLY A 56 15.02 -9.17 8.30
C GLY A 56 13.65 -8.56 8.62
N ARG A 57 13.53 -7.22 8.65
CA ARG A 57 12.24 -6.54 8.88
C ARG A 57 11.25 -6.77 7.74
N VAL A 58 11.73 -6.90 6.51
CA VAL A 58 10.85 -7.14 5.35
C VAL A 58 10.33 -8.58 5.33
N ASN A 59 11.16 -9.54 5.72
CA ASN A 59 10.71 -10.93 5.89
C ASN A 59 9.74 -11.06 7.06
N PHE A 60 9.98 -10.34 8.16
CA PHE A 60 9.04 -10.24 9.27
C PHE A 60 7.68 -9.70 8.79
N LEU A 61 7.65 -8.60 8.04
CA LEU A 61 6.39 -8.08 7.48
C LEU A 61 5.66 -9.08 6.58
N ARG A 62 6.38 -9.84 5.74
CA ARG A 62 5.78 -10.90 4.92
C ARG A 62 5.12 -11.99 5.76
N PHE A 63 5.77 -12.39 6.86
CA PHE A 63 5.21 -13.36 7.79
C PHE A 63 3.93 -12.82 8.43
N PHE A 64 3.95 -11.58 8.92
CA PHE A 64 2.77 -10.95 9.52
C PHE A 64 1.63 -10.71 8.52
N ASP A 65 1.92 -10.47 7.24
CA ASP A 65 0.89 -10.42 6.20
C ASP A 65 0.10 -11.73 6.14
N VAL A 66 0.80 -12.87 6.18
CA VAL A 66 0.17 -14.21 6.14
C VAL A 66 -0.62 -14.45 7.42
N VAL A 67 -0.03 -14.14 8.58
CA VAL A 67 -0.69 -14.31 9.88
C VAL A 67 -1.96 -13.46 9.96
N PHE A 68 -1.91 -12.16 9.65
CA PHE A 68 -3.09 -11.29 9.71
C PHE A 68 -4.15 -11.68 8.69
N THR A 69 -3.75 -12.10 7.49
CA THR A 69 -4.68 -12.63 6.49
C THR A 69 -5.40 -13.88 7.01
N LEU A 70 -4.65 -14.80 7.60
CA LEU A 70 -5.20 -16.04 8.14
C LEU A 70 -6.14 -15.76 9.32
N VAL A 71 -5.72 -14.93 10.28
CA VAL A 71 -6.52 -14.55 11.45
C VAL A 71 -7.83 -13.87 11.03
N ALA A 72 -7.77 -12.89 10.12
CA ALA A 72 -8.98 -12.22 9.61
C ALA A 72 -9.91 -13.20 8.87
N SER A 73 -9.35 -14.07 8.04
CA SER A 73 -10.13 -15.04 7.26
C SER A 73 -10.77 -16.11 8.14
N VAL A 74 -10.04 -16.64 9.14
CA VAL A 74 -10.56 -17.61 10.12
C VAL A 74 -11.65 -16.97 10.97
N ALA A 75 -11.42 -15.77 11.52
CA ALA A 75 -12.43 -15.06 12.31
C ALA A 75 -13.72 -14.84 11.50
N THR A 76 -13.60 -14.46 10.23
CA THR A 76 -14.76 -14.26 9.34
C THR A 76 -15.44 -15.58 8.99
N ALA A 77 -14.68 -16.65 8.71
CA ALA A 77 -15.24 -17.98 8.44
C ALA A 77 -16.00 -18.53 9.66
N VAL A 78 -15.48 -18.34 10.88
CA VAL A 78 -16.16 -18.71 12.12
C VAL A 78 -17.46 -17.93 12.29
N ALA A 79 -17.45 -16.62 12.04
CA ALA A 79 -18.64 -15.78 12.11
C ALA A 79 -19.72 -16.22 11.09
N VAL A 80 -19.32 -16.61 9.88
CA VAL A 80 -20.23 -17.15 8.85
C VAL A 80 -20.85 -18.47 9.29
N VAL A 81 -20.04 -19.43 9.74
CA VAL A 81 -20.54 -20.73 10.21
C VAL A 81 -21.52 -20.57 11.38
N TRP A 82 -21.18 -19.69 12.33
CA TRP A 82 -22.05 -19.38 13.46
C TRP A 82 -23.38 -18.76 13.01
N SER A 83 -23.34 -17.84 12.05
CA SER A 83 -24.54 -17.22 11.48
C SER A 83 -25.42 -18.28 10.78
N LEU A 84 -24.85 -19.16 9.97
CA LEU A 84 -25.58 -20.23 9.29
C LEU A 84 -26.23 -21.21 10.27
N GLN A 85 -25.59 -21.51 11.40
CA GLN A 85 -26.18 -22.32 12.47
C GLN A 85 -27.41 -21.65 13.07
N LYS A 86 -27.35 -20.33 13.33
CA LYS A 86 -28.48 -19.54 13.84
C LYS A 86 -29.68 -19.54 12.89
N PHE A 87 -29.45 -19.59 11.57
CA PHE A 87 -30.49 -19.68 10.55
C PHE A 87 -31.04 -21.10 10.30
N GLY A 88 -30.61 -22.10 11.08
CA GLY A 88 -31.15 -23.47 10.98
C GLY A 88 -30.55 -24.32 9.85
N LEU A 89 -29.48 -23.86 9.19
CA LEU A 89 -28.81 -24.58 8.10
C LEU A 89 -27.81 -25.66 8.58
N GLY A 90 -27.76 -25.91 9.89
CA GLY A 90 -26.95 -26.98 10.51
C GLY A 90 -25.45 -26.68 10.64
N ARG A 91 -24.74 -27.50 11.42
CA ARG A 91 -23.27 -27.40 11.63
C ARG A 91 -22.54 -28.24 10.59
N ASN A 92 -22.41 -27.72 9.36
CA ASN A 92 -21.64 -28.36 8.32
C ASN A 92 -20.24 -27.73 8.19
N SER A 93 -19.19 -28.52 8.42
CA SER A 93 -17.78 -28.11 8.31
C SER A 93 -17.40 -27.66 6.89
N TYR A 94 -18.12 -28.13 5.88
CA TYR A 94 -17.91 -27.74 4.47
C TYR A 94 -18.08 -26.23 4.25
N TYR A 95 -19.10 -25.61 4.86
CA TYR A 95 -19.33 -24.16 4.72
C TYR A 95 -18.21 -23.34 5.40
N GLY A 96 -17.65 -23.83 6.50
CA GLY A 96 -16.49 -23.21 7.15
C GLY A 96 -15.24 -23.26 6.29
N PHE A 97 -14.97 -24.41 5.67
CA PHE A 97 -13.81 -24.55 4.79
C PHE A 97 -13.94 -23.70 3.51
N LEU A 98 -15.11 -23.73 2.87
CA LEU A 98 -15.35 -22.95 1.65
C LEU A 98 -15.29 -21.43 1.92
N SER A 99 -15.87 -20.97 3.02
CA SER A 99 -15.80 -19.56 3.42
C SER A 99 -14.38 -19.12 3.73
N LEU A 100 -13.57 -19.95 4.39
CA LEU A 100 -12.16 -19.68 4.65
C LEU A 100 -11.38 -19.45 3.33
N ILE A 101 -11.52 -20.35 2.35
CA ILE A 101 -10.87 -20.20 1.03
C ILE A 101 -11.29 -18.88 0.38
N LEU A 102 -12.58 -18.57 0.40
CA LEU A 102 -13.13 -17.35 -0.18
C LEU A 102 -12.55 -16.09 0.48
N PHE A 103 -12.46 -16.06 1.81
CA PHE A 103 -11.94 -14.90 2.53
C PHE A 103 -10.43 -14.73 2.40
N VAL A 104 -9.66 -15.83 2.34
CA VAL A 104 -8.23 -15.77 2.00
C VAL A 104 -8.04 -15.18 0.60
N TRP A 105 -8.87 -15.61 -0.36
CA TRP A 105 -8.84 -15.06 -1.71
C TRP A 105 -9.22 -13.58 -1.75
N ALA A 106 -10.26 -13.18 -1.01
CA ALA A 106 -10.67 -11.79 -0.89
C ALA A 106 -9.56 -10.91 -0.28
N ALA A 107 -8.84 -11.40 0.74
CA ALA A 107 -7.70 -10.71 1.34
C ALA A 107 -6.54 -10.58 0.34
N HIS A 108 -6.28 -11.62 -0.46
CA HIS A 108 -5.30 -11.55 -1.54
C HIS A 108 -5.64 -10.48 -2.59
N LEU A 109 -6.91 -10.41 -3.03
CA LEU A 109 -7.37 -9.37 -3.94
C LEU A 109 -7.28 -7.98 -3.33
N MET A 110 -7.59 -7.84 -2.04
CA MET A 110 -7.45 -6.58 -1.32
C MET A 110 -5.99 -6.11 -1.27
N LYS A 111 -5.05 -7.03 -1.00
CA LYS A 111 -3.61 -6.74 -1.05
C LYS A 111 -3.20 -6.25 -2.44
N ARG A 112 -3.53 -6.99 -3.50
CA ARG A 112 -3.20 -6.57 -4.88
C ARG A 112 -3.77 -5.21 -5.25
N ARG A 113 -5.05 -4.95 -4.94
CA ARG A 113 -5.67 -3.64 -5.20
C ARG A 113 -4.96 -2.51 -4.47
N THR A 114 -4.49 -2.79 -3.25
CA THR A 114 -3.74 -1.82 -2.46
C THR A 114 -2.36 -1.56 -3.07
N GLU A 115 -1.65 -2.61 -3.50
CA GLU A 115 -0.37 -2.48 -4.21
C GLU A 115 -0.48 -1.63 -5.49
N VAL A 116 -1.53 -1.84 -6.29
CA VAL A 116 -1.80 -1.03 -7.49
C VAL A 116 -2.02 0.43 -7.12
N LYS A 117 -2.92 0.72 -6.17
CA LYS A 117 -3.19 2.10 -5.73
C LYS A 117 -1.97 2.82 -5.17
N VAL A 118 -1.11 2.10 -4.44
CA VAL A 118 0.13 2.67 -3.92
C VAL A 118 1.13 2.90 -5.06
N THR A 119 1.20 1.99 -6.03
CA THR A 119 2.03 2.17 -7.25
C THR A 119 1.63 3.44 -8.00
N ASP A 120 0.34 3.59 -8.32
CA ASP A 120 -0.18 4.76 -9.03
C ASP A 120 0.14 6.06 -8.28
N LEU A 121 0.04 6.03 -6.94
CA LEU A 121 0.36 7.18 -6.10
C LEU A 121 1.84 7.58 -6.20
N PHE A 122 2.76 6.62 -6.09
CA PHE A 122 4.19 6.89 -6.17
C PHE A 122 4.64 7.26 -7.58
N GLN A 123 4.09 6.61 -8.61
CA GLN A 123 4.36 6.96 -10.01
C GLN A 123 3.88 8.37 -10.33
N SER A 124 2.68 8.76 -9.87
CA SER A 124 2.15 10.12 -10.06
C SER A 124 3.02 11.17 -9.35
N ALA A 125 3.44 10.89 -8.11
CA ALA A 125 4.34 11.76 -7.36
C ALA A 125 5.72 11.90 -8.04
N PHE A 126 6.29 10.79 -8.52
CA PHE A 126 7.54 10.78 -9.26
C PHE A 126 7.43 11.54 -10.60
N TYR A 127 6.32 11.37 -11.33
CA TYR A 127 6.10 12.05 -12.61
C TYR A 127 6.05 13.58 -12.46
N LEU A 128 5.51 14.08 -11.34
CA LEU A 128 5.59 15.50 -11.02
C LEU A 128 7.05 15.94 -10.83
N GLU A 129 7.84 15.18 -10.08
CA GLU A 129 9.25 15.49 -9.83
C GLU A 129 10.08 15.45 -11.12
N TYR A 130 9.87 14.44 -11.95
CA TYR A 130 10.47 14.32 -13.27
C TYR A 130 10.20 15.56 -14.13
N ARG A 131 8.95 16.04 -14.16
CA ARG A 131 8.56 17.25 -14.88
C ARG A 131 9.27 18.50 -14.36
N TRP A 132 9.40 18.65 -13.05
CA TRP A 132 10.12 19.78 -12.45
C TRP A 132 11.61 19.77 -12.80
N VAL A 133 12.26 18.60 -12.72
CA VAL A 133 13.68 18.45 -13.05
C VAL A 133 13.92 18.67 -14.55
N ASN A 134 13.06 18.14 -15.42
CA ASN A 134 13.16 18.34 -16.86
C ASN A 134 13.04 19.83 -17.22
N TYR A 135 12.07 20.53 -16.63
CA TYR A 135 11.88 21.96 -16.83
C TYR A 135 13.10 22.79 -16.37
N GLU A 136 13.67 22.47 -15.20
CA GLU A 136 14.86 23.16 -14.69
C GLU A 136 16.08 22.97 -15.62
N ILE A 137 16.24 21.77 -16.19
CA ILE A 137 17.31 21.43 -17.13
C ILE A 137 17.12 22.16 -18.46
N GLN A 138 15.90 22.14 -19.01
CA GLN A 138 15.54 22.84 -20.25
C GLN A 138 15.77 24.34 -20.11
N ARG A 139 15.32 24.94 -19.01
CA ARG A 139 15.53 26.37 -18.72
C ARG A 139 17.01 26.75 -18.61
N LYS A 140 17.85 25.84 -18.13
CA LYS A 140 19.31 26.04 -18.04
C LYS A 140 20.05 25.74 -19.36
N GLY A 141 19.35 25.27 -20.38
CA GLY A 141 19.94 24.93 -21.68
C GLY A 141 20.94 23.78 -21.62
N ILE A 142 20.85 22.91 -20.61
CA ILE A 142 21.81 21.81 -20.44
C ILE A 142 21.35 20.62 -21.29
N PRO A 143 22.15 20.14 -22.27
CA PRO A 143 21.82 18.95 -23.02
C PRO A 143 21.96 17.72 -22.10
N MET A 144 20.85 17.04 -21.82
CA MET A 144 20.82 15.76 -21.10
C MET A 144 19.96 14.75 -21.84
N SER A 145 20.39 13.49 -21.84
CA SER A 145 19.55 12.38 -22.27
C SER A 145 18.37 12.18 -21.31
N GLU A 146 17.27 11.63 -21.80
CA GLU A 146 16.08 11.35 -20.98
C GLU A 146 16.39 10.45 -19.78
N GLU A 147 17.27 9.47 -19.95
CA GLU A 147 17.73 8.58 -18.87
C GLU A 147 18.41 9.36 -17.74
N ASN A 148 19.31 10.30 -18.07
CA ASN A 148 19.98 11.13 -17.07
C ASN A 148 19.00 12.07 -16.34
N VAL A 149 17.97 12.57 -17.04
CA VAL A 149 16.89 13.35 -16.42
C VAL A 149 16.11 12.48 -15.42
N ARG A 150 15.77 11.24 -15.81
CA ARG A 150 15.06 10.29 -14.93
C ARG A 150 15.89 9.90 -13.70
N ASP A 151 17.19 9.72 -13.85
CA ASP A 151 18.09 9.40 -12.74
C ASP A 151 18.23 10.57 -11.77
N ARG A 152 18.40 11.78 -12.29
CA ARG A 152 18.43 12.99 -11.45
C ARG A 152 17.10 13.22 -10.74
N ALA A 153 15.98 12.98 -11.42
CA ALA A 153 14.65 13.02 -10.81
C ALA A 153 14.50 11.96 -9.72
N GLY A 154 15.02 10.73 -9.92
CA GLY A 154 15.04 9.67 -8.91
C GLY A 154 15.80 10.08 -7.65
N LEU A 155 16.99 10.66 -7.81
CA LEU A 155 17.80 11.16 -6.69
C LEU A 155 17.10 12.32 -5.95
N SER A 156 16.57 13.29 -6.69
CA SER A 156 15.82 14.42 -6.11
C SER A 156 14.58 13.93 -5.35
N PHE A 157 13.83 13.00 -5.95
CA PHE A 157 12.64 12.40 -5.35
C PHE A 157 12.98 11.67 -4.05
N ALA A 158 14.00 10.80 -4.07
CA ALA A 158 14.45 10.07 -2.88
C ALA A 158 14.91 11.02 -1.76
N HIS A 159 15.64 12.10 -2.10
CA HIS A 159 16.08 13.09 -1.13
C HIS A 159 14.89 13.82 -0.48
N LYS A 160 13.91 14.26 -1.28
CA LYS A 160 12.69 14.91 -0.80
C LYS A 160 11.85 13.99 0.08
N LEU A 161 11.75 12.72 -0.29
CA LEU A 161 11.04 11.71 0.49
C LEU A 161 11.73 11.41 1.82
N ARG A 162 13.07 11.34 1.85
CA ARG A 162 13.85 11.19 3.07
C ARG A 162 13.64 12.36 4.03
N ASN A 163 13.74 13.58 3.50
CA ASN A 163 13.46 14.78 4.31
C ASN A 163 12.02 14.77 4.85
N ALA A 164 11.04 14.30 4.07
CA ALA A 164 9.67 14.15 4.55
C ALA A 164 9.49 13.03 5.60
N GLU A 165 10.28 11.97 5.53
CA GLU A 165 10.38 10.91 6.54
C GLU A 165 10.91 11.48 7.86
N ASP A 166 12.00 12.24 7.83
CA ASP A 166 12.63 12.88 9.00
C ASP A 166 11.67 13.84 9.72
N HIS A 167 10.76 14.48 8.97
CA HIS A 167 9.73 15.37 9.53
C HIS A 167 8.40 14.68 9.86
N HIS A 168 8.32 13.35 9.82
CA HIS A 168 7.11 12.55 10.05
C HIS A 168 5.91 12.92 9.14
N ARG A 169 6.19 13.45 7.94
CA ARG A 169 5.18 13.91 6.97
C ARG A 169 5.18 13.12 5.67
N PHE A 170 5.90 12.00 5.61
CA PHE A 170 6.08 11.15 4.42
C PHE A 170 4.79 10.94 3.61
N TRP A 171 3.77 10.32 4.20
CA TRP A 171 2.52 10.02 3.48
C TRP A 171 1.72 11.26 3.09
N ARG A 172 1.79 12.32 3.88
CA ARG A 172 1.14 13.61 3.55
C ARG A 172 1.82 14.23 2.35
N TYR A 173 3.14 14.14 2.29
CA TYR A 173 3.96 14.66 1.20
C TYR A 173 3.74 13.90 -0.11
N VAL A 174 3.80 12.56 -0.09
CA VAL A 174 3.55 11.71 -1.28
C VAL A 174 2.16 11.97 -1.86
N LYS A 175 1.13 12.06 -1.00
CA LYS A 175 -0.24 12.36 -1.44
C LYS A 175 -0.36 13.76 -2.03
N ALA A 176 0.28 14.75 -1.42
CA ALA A 176 0.27 16.13 -1.91
C ALA A 176 0.94 16.23 -3.30
N MET A 177 2.07 15.55 -3.50
CA MET A 177 2.73 15.47 -4.81
C MET A 177 1.87 14.78 -5.86
N ALA A 178 1.28 13.63 -5.54
CA ALA A 178 0.46 12.88 -6.49
C ALA A 178 -0.79 13.64 -6.96
N VAL A 179 -1.40 14.45 -6.08
CA VAL A 179 -2.59 15.27 -6.41
C VAL A 179 -2.20 16.60 -7.07
N SER A 180 -0.99 17.09 -6.81
CA SER A 180 -0.54 18.38 -7.32
C SER A 180 -0.42 18.36 -8.85
N LYS A 181 -1.32 19.08 -9.50
CA LYS A 181 -1.22 19.44 -10.92
C LYS A 181 -0.36 20.68 -11.15
N LYS A 182 0.44 21.13 -10.18
CA LYS A 182 1.36 22.26 -10.34
C LYS A 182 2.51 21.86 -11.27
N VAL A 183 2.18 21.81 -12.55
CA VAL A 183 3.11 21.82 -13.66
C VAL A 183 3.59 23.26 -13.81
N PRO A 184 4.89 23.52 -14.07
CA PRO A 184 5.35 24.84 -14.43
C PRO A 184 4.50 25.37 -15.62
N PRO A 185 3.94 26.59 -15.53
CA PRO A 185 3.04 27.13 -16.56
C PRO A 185 3.68 27.19 -17.96
N GLU A 186 5.00 27.29 -18.04
CA GLU A 186 5.77 27.30 -19.29
C GLU A 186 5.78 25.96 -20.05
N MET A 187 5.35 24.84 -19.43
CA MET A 187 5.22 23.55 -20.14
C MET A 187 3.88 23.37 -20.87
N PHE A 188 2.96 24.34 -20.80
CA PHE A 188 1.74 24.34 -21.61
C PHE A 188 1.91 25.02 -22.97
N GLU A 189 3.00 25.77 -23.18
CA GLU A 189 3.24 26.55 -24.40
C GLU A 189 4.16 25.87 -25.43
N VAL A 190 4.62 24.65 -25.13
CA VAL A 190 5.41 23.82 -26.07
C VAL A 190 4.58 22.62 -26.52
N TYR A 191 3.46 22.91 -27.20
CA TYR A 191 2.77 21.99 -28.10
C TYR A 191 2.20 22.76 -29.29
#